data_AF-A0A5B0DJN4-F1
#
_entry.id   AF-A0A5B0DJN4-F1
#
_cell.length_a   1.000
_cell.length_b   1.000
_cell.length_c   1.000
_cell.angle_alpha   90.00
_cell.angle_beta   90.00
_cell.angle_gamma   90.00
#
_symmetry.space_group_name_H-M   'P 1'
#
loop_
_entity.id
_entity.type
_entity.pdbx_description
1 polymer ?
#
loop_
_entity_poly.entity_id
_entity_poly.type
_entity_poly.pdbx_seq_one_letter_code
_entity_poly.pdbx_strand_id
1 'polypeptide(L)' 'MLNLEEVVQKLETGDVPLEDAITLYKKGMELSAYCHGKLQDAEKQLISIIDKDGNKSEFDPAKGTDSNA' A
#
# COMPACT_ATOMS: atom_id res chain seq x y z
N MET A 1 8.36 3.16 3.15
CA MET A 1 8.38 1.88 2.42
C MET A 1 9.70 1.15 2.58
N LEU A 2 10.83 1.86 2.70
CA LEU A 2 12.18 1.31 2.97
C LEU A 2 12.23 0.13 3.95
N ASN A 3 11.46 0.16 5.04
CA ASN A 3 11.46 -0.92 6.04
C ASN A 3 10.99 -2.30 5.53
N LEU A 4 10.08 -2.36 4.55
CA LEU A 4 9.62 -3.64 3.99
C LEU A 4 10.60 -4.15 2.93
N GLU A 5 11.10 -3.25 2.08
CA GLU A 5 12.12 -3.57 1.06
C GLU A 5 13.40 -4.11 1.71
N GLU A 6 13.86 -3.50 2.80
CA GLU A 6 15.01 -4.00 3.56
C GLU A 6 14.78 -5.39 4.16
N VAL A 7 13.54 -5.69 4.60
CA VAL A 7 13.19 -7.02 5.13
C VAL A 7 13.21 -8.06 4.01
N VAL A 8 12.62 -7.74 2.86
CA VAL A 8 12.62 -8.61 1.68
C VAL A 8 14.04 -8.88 1.21
N GLN A 9 14.85 -7.82 1.07
CA GLN A 9 16.23 -7.93 0.62
C GLN A 9 17.07 -8.82 1.54
N LYS A 10 16.91 -8.68 2.88
CA LYS A 10 17.60 -9.56 3.85
C LYS A 10 17.15 -11.01 3.75
N LEU A 11 15.87 -11.27 3.53
CA LEU A 11 15.36 -12.62 3.36
C LEU A 11 15.87 -13.26 2.05
N GLU A 12 15.97 -12.48 0.97
CA GLU A 12 16.45 -12.94 -0.34
C GLU A 12 17.95 -13.26 -0.35
N THR A 13 18.76 -12.60 0.49
CA THR A 13 20.20 -12.90 0.59
C THR A 13 20.51 -14.30 1.13
N GLY A 14 19.58 -14.96 1.82
CA GLY A 14 19.74 -16.35 2.29
C GLY A 14 20.75 -16.57 3.41
N ASP A 15 21.61 -15.59 3.73
CA ASP A 15 22.62 -15.62 4.80
C ASP A 15 22.05 -15.35 6.21
N VAL A 16 20.73 -15.44 6.38
CA VAL A 16 20.05 -15.16 7.65
C VAL A 16 19.80 -16.47 8.41
N PRO A 17 20.20 -16.58 9.69
CA PRO A 17 19.84 -17.72 10.53
C PRO A 17 18.33 -17.96 10.55
N LEU A 18 17.89 -19.22 10.62
CA LEU A 18 16.48 -19.59 10.53
C LEU A 18 15.59 -18.82 11.53
N GLU A 19 16.05 -18.66 12.77
CA GLU A 19 15.33 -17.95 13.84
C GLU A 19 15.13 -16.47 13.50
N ASP A 20 16.16 -15.84 12.94
CA ASP A 20 16.12 -14.45 12.47
C ASP A 20 15.24 -14.32 11.21
N ALA A 21 15.28 -15.31 10.32
CA ALA A 21 14.44 -15.34 9.12
C ALA A 21 12.95 -15.42 9.47
N ILE A 22 12.58 -16.22 10.48
CA ILE A 22 11.20 -16.28 11.00
C ILE A 22 10.78 -14.92 11.57
N THR A 23 11.68 -14.25 12.30
CA THR A 23 11.41 -12.94 12.87
C THR A 23 11.23 -11.87 11.79
N LEU A 24 12.12 -11.86 10.79
CA LEU A 24 12.03 -10.96 9.63
C LEU A 24 10.76 -11.22 8.82
N TYR A 25 10.39 -12.48 8.60
CA TYR A 25 9.16 -12.84 7.89
C TYR A 25 7.91 -12.29 8.59
N LYS A 26 7.79 -12.48 9.91
CA LYS A 26 6.67 -11.92 10.69
C LYS A 26 6.59 -10.40 10.58
N LYS A 27 7.74 -9.73 10.72
CA LYS A 27 7.84 -8.27 10.55
C LYS A 27 7.45 -7.83 9.15
N GLY A 28 7.87 -8.58 8.12
CA GLY A 28 7.50 -8.32 6.72
C GLY A 28 5.99 -8.45 6.49
N MET A 29 5.35 -9.45 7.09
CA MET A 29 3.89 -9.60 7.04
C MET A 29 3.15 -8.43 7.68
N GLU A 30 3.58 -7.98 8.86
CA GLU A 30 2.97 -6.84 9.55
C GLU A 30 3.10 -5.55 8.72
N LEU A 31 4.29 -5.30 8.18
CA LEU A 31 4.54 -4.14 7.33
C LEU A 31 3.72 -4.20 6.02
N SER A 32 3.58 -5.38 5.42
CA SER A 32 2.75 -5.59 4.23
C SER A 32 1.28 -5.30 4.51
N ALA A 33 0.74 -5.83 5.61
CA ALA A 33 -0.64 -5.56 6.04
C ALA A 33 -0.86 -4.07 6.32
N TYR A 34 0.09 -3.40 6.95
CA TYR A 34 0.04 -1.96 7.19
C TYR A 34 -0.02 -1.15 5.89
N CYS A 35 0.87 -1.44 4.94
CA CYS A 35 0.87 -0.79 3.62
C CYS A 35 -0.45 -1.01 2.89
N HIS A 36 -0.98 -2.23 2.91
CA HIS A 36 -2.28 -2.54 2.32
C HIS A 36 -3.41 -1.71 2.93
N GLY A 37 -3.45 -1.60 4.27
CA GLY A 37 -4.44 -0.76 4.97
C GLY A 37 -4.34 0.72 4.56
N LYS A 38 -3.12 1.25 4.42
CA LYS A 38 -2.92 2.63 3.95
C LYS A 38 -3.42 2.86 2.53
N LEU A 39 -3.22 1.89 1.63
CA LEU A 39 -3.75 1.97 0.27
C LEU A 39 -5.28 1.94 0.26
N GLN A 40 -5.89 1.05 1.04
CA GLN A 40 -7.35 0.99 1.18
C GLN A 40 -7.93 2.29 1.76
N ASP A 41 -7.27 2.89 2.75
CA ASP A 41 -7.70 4.16 3.33
C ASP A 41 -7.60 5.30 2.32
N ALA A 42 -6.52 5.35 1.53
CA ALA A 42 -6.36 6.35 0.47
C ALA A 42 -7.42 6.19 -0.62
N GLU A 43 -7.72 4.95 -1.04
CA GLU A 43 -8.78 4.64 -2.01
C GLU A 43 -10.15 5.09 -1.50
N LYS A 44 -10.48 4.80 -0.24
CA LYS A 44 -11.74 5.26 0.39
C LYS A 44 -11.82 6.78 0.48
N GLN A 45 -10.72 7.46 0.79
CA GLN A 45 -10.69 8.92 0.84
C GLN A 45 -10.91 9.54 -0.54
N LEU A 46 -10.34 8.95 -1.60
CA LEU A 46 -10.57 9.36 -2.99
C LEU A 46 -12.04 9.21 -3.40
N ILE A 47 -12.67 8.07 -3.08
CA ILE A 47 -14.09 7.83 -3.33
C ILE A 47 -14.98 8.79 -2.51
N SER A 48 -14.50 9.31 -1.39
CA SER A 48 -15.26 10.18 -0.50
C SER A 48 -15.08 11.68 -0.80
N ILE A 49 -14.41 12.08 -1.88
CA ILE A 49 -14.35 13.50 -2.28
C ILE A 49 -15.75 13.90 -2.76
N ILE A 50 -16.49 14.49 -1.84
CA ILE A 50 -17.79 15.12 -2.05
C ILE A 50 -17.58 16.33 -2.96
N ASP A 51 -18.42 16.49 -3.98
CA ASP A 51 -18.40 17.68 -4.83
C ASP A 51 -18.80 18.94 -4.02
N LYS A 52 -18.63 20.13 -4.61
CA LYS A 52 -18.96 21.40 -3.94
C LYS A 52 -20.45 21.54 -3.58
N ASP A 53 -21.30 20.64 -4.09
CA ASP A 53 -22.75 20.64 -3.95
C ASP A 53 -23.25 19.55 -2.97
N GLY A 54 -22.34 18.81 -2.31
CA GLY A 54 -22.69 17.83 -1.27
C GLY A 54 -23.00 16.42 -1.80
N ASN A 55 -22.80 16.15 -3.09
CA ASN A 55 -23.10 14.84 -3.67
C ASN A 55 -21.90 13.90 -3.61
N LYS A 56 -22.17 12.64 -3.25
CA LYS A 56 -21.20 11.54 -3.28
C LYS A 56 -21.08 11.04 -4.72
N SER A 57 -19.98 11.33 -5.38
CA SER A 57 -19.60 10.73 -6.67
C SER A 57 -18.65 9.57 -6.40
N GLU A 58 -18.91 8.41 -6.99
CA GLU A 58 -17.92 7.33 -7.01
C GLU A 58 -16.69 7.79 -7.82
N PHE A 59 -15.49 7.56 -7.30
CA PHE A 59 -14.26 7.82 -8.04
C PHE A 59 -14.12 6.73 -9.12
N ASP A 60 -14.24 7.14 -10.39
CA ASP A 60 -14.03 6.27 -11.55
C ASP A 60 -12.59 6.44 -12.08
N PRO A 61 -11.66 5.52 -11.77
CA PRO A 61 -10.27 5.59 -12.23
C PRO A 61 -10.13 5.54 -13.76
N ALA A 62 -11.17 5.12 -14.51
CA ALA A 62 -11.16 5.12 -15.97
C ALA A 62 -11.45 6.50 -16.59
N LYS A 63 -11.90 7.49 -15.81
CA LYS A 63 -12.13 8.88 -16.28
C LYS A 63 -10.95 9.81 -16.06
N GLY A 64 -9.83 9.30 -15.55
CA GLY A 64 -8.55 10.02 -15.44
C GLY A 64 -7.71 9.99 -16.72
N THR A 65 -8.32 9.95 -17.90
CA THR A 65 -7.59 10.23 -19.15
C THR A 65 -7.65 11.72 -19.42
N ASP A 66 -6.49 12.35 -19.32
CA ASP A 66 -6.25 13.73 -19.70
C ASP A 66 -6.98 14.09 -20.99
N SER A 67 -7.98 14.96 -20.87
CA SER A 67 -8.23 15.95 -21.92
C SER A 67 -7.02 16.88 -21.93
N ASN A 68 -5.99 16.53 -22.68
CA ASN A 68 -5.05 17.51 -23.18
C ASN A 68 -4.64 17.17 -24.63
N ALA A 69 -5.23 17.94 -25.54
CA ALA A 69 -5.06 18.01 -27.00
C ALA A 69 -5.74 16.94 -27.86
#